data_AF-A0A357V0S4-F1
#
_entry.id   AF-A0A357V0S4-F1
#
_cell.length_a   1.000
_cell.length_b   1.000
_cell.length_c   1.000
_cell.angle_alpha   90.00
_cell.angle_beta   90.00
_cell.angle_gamma   90.00
#
_symmetry.space_group_name_H-M   'P 1'
#
loop_
_entity.id
_entity.type
_entity.pdbx_description
1 polymer ?
#
loop_
_entity_poly.entity_id
_entity_poly.type
_entity_poly.pdbx_seq_one_letter_code
_entity_poly.pdbx_strand_id
1 'polypeptide(L)'
;MSSDLLAAAQGGDRRAIAKLLSLAETTGNAASKSGAADSDLMARVYQAAGSAHVVGVTGPPGAGKSSLVNALVKALRRRDLTVGVIAIDPSSPFSGGAILGDRVRMGDHGGDDGVFIRSLATQGAMGGLARPALDSVDVLDACGFRVVVIETVGVGQDEVDVAAAAHTVIVASPPGLGDGVQAMKAGILEIADIHVVTKADRADADQTAADLAGAQDLGLTGRQGRGDGATGWRVPVIATSANTGDGVADLAQAVIDHGQHLAVSGEDKARRRRIAFMRLESAALDHMRREFKRLAPDMADLIDDLAERRADPRAAARLLLEKALKPS
;
A
#
# COMPACT_ATOMS: atom_id res chain seq x y z
N MET A 1 -0.25 -17.66 -25.01
CA MET A 1 0.53 -17.71 -23.76
C MET A 1 0.23 -16.55 -22.82
N SER A 2 0.35 -15.26 -23.18
CA SER A 2 -0.04 -14.16 -22.25
C SER A 2 -1.56 -13.91 -22.18
N SER A 3 -2.32 -14.15 -23.27
CA SER A 3 -3.80 -14.11 -23.27
C SER A 3 -4.40 -15.10 -22.27
N ASP A 4 -3.79 -16.27 -22.17
CA ASP A 4 -4.28 -17.40 -21.38
C ASP A 4 -4.06 -17.20 -19.89
N LEU A 5 -3.02 -16.44 -19.51
CA LEU A 5 -2.68 -16.23 -18.10
C LEU A 5 -3.67 -15.31 -17.39
N LEU A 6 -4.03 -14.17 -18.00
CA LEU A 6 -5.04 -13.27 -17.42
C LEU A 6 -6.41 -13.95 -17.36
N ALA A 7 -6.83 -14.61 -18.44
CA ALA A 7 -8.12 -15.31 -18.47
C ALA A 7 -8.19 -16.43 -17.42
N ALA A 8 -7.12 -17.21 -17.25
CA ALA A 8 -7.06 -18.23 -16.20
C ALA A 8 -7.14 -17.62 -14.79
N ALA A 9 -6.42 -16.51 -14.55
CA ALA A 9 -6.47 -15.81 -13.27
C ALA A 9 -7.88 -15.25 -12.96
N GLN A 10 -8.53 -14.66 -13.96
CA GLN A 10 -9.92 -14.18 -13.87
C GLN A 10 -10.92 -15.33 -13.67
N GLY A 11 -10.60 -16.53 -14.16
CA GLY A 11 -11.34 -17.76 -13.89
C GLY A 11 -11.09 -18.36 -12.50
N GLY A 12 -10.30 -17.71 -11.65
CA GLY A 12 -10.01 -18.15 -10.28
C GLY A 12 -8.80 -19.08 -10.14
N ASP A 13 -7.98 -19.28 -11.18
CA ASP A 13 -6.76 -20.08 -11.06
C ASP A 13 -5.74 -19.36 -10.15
N ARG A 14 -5.61 -19.86 -8.91
CA ARG A 14 -4.70 -19.31 -7.90
C ARG A 14 -3.24 -19.29 -8.34
N ARG A 15 -2.79 -20.26 -9.17
CA ARG A 15 -1.43 -20.27 -9.71
C ARG A 15 -1.25 -19.20 -10.78
N ALA A 16 -2.27 -18.96 -11.59
CA ALA A 16 -2.27 -17.87 -12.55
C ALA A 16 -2.21 -16.50 -11.85
N ILE A 17 -3.02 -16.31 -10.80
CA ILE A 17 -2.99 -15.10 -9.95
C ILE A 17 -1.59 -14.91 -9.34
N ALA A 18 -1.01 -15.95 -8.74
CA ALA A 18 0.34 -15.88 -8.15
C ALA A 18 1.43 -15.52 -9.17
N LYS A 19 1.30 -15.98 -10.42
CA LYS A 19 2.23 -15.64 -11.51
C LYS A 19 2.08 -14.17 -11.93
N LEU A 20 0.85 -13.67 -12.05
CA LEU A 20 0.61 -12.25 -12.34
C LEU A 20 1.14 -11.35 -11.23
N LEU A 21 0.96 -11.73 -9.96
CA LEU A 21 1.54 -10.99 -8.83
C LEU A 21 3.08 -10.99 -8.87
N SER A 22 3.69 -12.14 -9.18
CA SER A 22 5.15 -12.21 -9.37
C SER A 22 5.62 -11.35 -10.56
N LEU A 23 4.78 -11.19 -11.58
CA LEU A 23 5.05 -10.29 -12.69
C LEU A 23 4.95 -8.82 -12.25
N ALA A 24 3.89 -8.44 -11.52
CA ALA A 24 3.73 -7.11 -10.95
C ALA A 24 4.93 -6.71 -10.05
N GLU A 25 5.47 -7.65 -9.28
CA GLU A 25 6.68 -7.47 -8.47
C GLU A 25 7.95 -7.20 -9.29
N THR A 26 8.05 -7.77 -10.49
CA THR A 26 9.28 -7.76 -11.30
C THR A 26 9.24 -6.75 -12.45
N THR A 27 8.06 -6.22 -12.79
CA THR A 27 7.84 -5.26 -13.89
C THR A 27 8.42 -3.88 -13.55
N GLY A 28 9.71 -3.72 -13.84
CA GLY A 28 10.51 -2.54 -13.51
C GLY A 28 11.99 -2.84 -13.38
N ASN A 29 12.34 -4.12 -13.13
CA ASN A 29 13.71 -4.60 -13.14
C ASN A 29 14.16 -4.94 -14.57
N ALA A 30 15.31 -4.39 -14.97
CA ALA A 30 15.94 -4.53 -16.30
C ALA A 30 16.31 -5.97 -16.71
N ALA A 31 15.94 -6.98 -15.91
CA ALA A 31 16.33 -8.37 -16.07
C ALA A 31 15.25 -9.27 -16.71
N SER A 32 14.01 -8.79 -16.94
CA SER A 32 13.02 -9.61 -17.66
C SER A 32 13.37 -9.68 -19.15
N LYS A 33 13.73 -10.88 -19.61
CA LYS A 33 13.96 -11.23 -21.03
C LYS A 33 12.70 -11.09 -21.90
N SER A 34 11.54 -10.80 -21.30
CA SER A 34 10.21 -10.81 -21.93
C SER A 34 9.52 -9.42 -21.91
N GLY A 35 10.27 -8.34 -21.66
CA GLY A 35 9.74 -7.04 -21.20
C GLY A 35 8.57 -6.43 -22.00
N ALA A 36 8.46 -6.65 -23.31
CA ALA A 36 7.35 -6.12 -24.11
C ALA A 36 6.03 -6.90 -23.89
N ALA A 37 6.09 -8.23 -23.82
CA ALA A 37 4.90 -9.07 -23.62
C ALA A 37 4.37 -8.97 -22.18
N ASP A 38 5.29 -8.86 -21.22
CA ASP A 38 4.98 -8.62 -19.81
C ASP A 38 4.30 -7.27 -19.61
N SER A 39 4.80 -6.22 -20.29
CA SER A 39 4.21 -4.88 -20.23
C SER A 39 2.81 -4.83 -20.85
N ASP A 40 2.57 -5.50 -21.98
CA ASP A 40 1.24 -5.60 -22.60
C ASP A 40 0.25 -6.31 -21.67
N LEU A 41 0.69 -7.41 -21.03
CA LEU A 41 -0.14 -8.13 -20.08
C LEU A 41 -0.51 -7.27 -18.86
N MET A 42 0.44 -6.52 -18.29
CA MET A 42 0.17 -5.60 -17.18
C MET A 42 -0.73 -4.42 -17.61
N ALA A 43 -0.62 -3.94 -18.85
CA ALA A 43 -1.54 -2.93 -19.38
C ALA A 43 -2.97 -3.47 -19.46
N ARG A 44 -3.15 -4.73 -19.87
CA ARG A 44 -4.47 -5.40 -19.89
C ARG A 44 -5.02 -5.63 -18.48
N VAL A 45 -4.17 -5.96 -17.51
CA VAL A 45 -4.55 -6.04 -16.08
C VAL A 45 -5.05 -4.66 -15.61
N TYR A 46 -4.28 -3.61 -15.86
CA TYR A 46 -4.66 -2.24 -15.48
C TYR A 46 -6.00 -1.80 -16.09
N GLN A 47 -6.26 -2.16 -17.36
CA GLN A 47 -7.54 -1.88 -18.03
C GLN A 47 -8.72 -2.67 -17.44
N ALA A 48 -8.48 -3.85 -16.88
CA ALA A 48 -9.51 -4.69 -16.28
C ALA A 48 -9.75 -4.39 -14.78
N ALA A 49 -8.91 -3.57 -14.16
CA ALA A 49 -9.01 -3.16 -12.77
C ALA A 49 -9.76 -1.83 -12.58
N GLY A 50 -9.84 -1.37 -11.34
CA GLY A 50 -10.46 -0.11 -10.92
C GLY A 50 -11.75 -0.27 -10.12
N SER A 51 -12.22 -1.48 -9.83
CA SER A 51 -13.47 -1.73 -9.11
C SER A 51 -13.29 -2.01 -7.63
N ALA A 52 -12.11 -2.47 -7.20
CA ALA A 52 -11.85 -2.85 -5.82
C ALA A 52 -11.80 -1.64 -4.87
N HIS A 53 -12.27 -1.85 -3.65
CA HIS A 53 -12.06 -0.91 -2.56
C HIS A 53 -10.72 -1.19 -1.88
N VAL A 54 -9.75 -0.30 -2.07
CA VAL A 54 -8.40 -0.43 -1.51
C VAL A 54 -8.34 0.15 -0.10
N VAL A 55 -7.95 -0.68 0.87
CA VAL A 55 -7.86 -0.32 2.29
C VAL A 55 -6.40 -0.38 2.74
N GLY A 56 -5.83 0.74 3.14
CA GLY A 56 -4.49 0.80 3.71
C GLY A 56 -4.53 0.62 5.23
N VAL A 57 -3.70 -0.25 5.79
CA VAL A 57 -3.56 -0.46 7.23
C VAL A 57 -2.14 -0.10 7.65
N THR A 58 -2.04 0.88 8.54
CA THR A 58 -0.77 1.43 8.98
C THR A 58 -0.76 1.69 10.49
N GLY A 59 0.40 2.04 11.04
CA GLY A 59 0.62 2.25 12.48
C GLY A 59 1.97 1.72 12.92
N PRO A 60 2.41 2.03 14.15
CA PRO A 60 3.77 1.73 14.60
C PRO A 60 4.06 0.22 14.65
N PRO A 61 5.34 -0.18 14.72
CA PRO A 61 5.72 -1.58 14.92
C PRO A 61 5.08 -2.12 16.20
N GLY A 62 4.62 -3.38 16.17
CA GLY A 62 4.00 -4.00 17.35
C GLY A 62 2.57 -3.52 17.66
N ALA A 63 1.99 -2.61 16.86
CA ALA A 63 0.59 -2.19 16.96
C ALA A 63 -0.44 -3.30 16.67
N GLY A 64 -0.03 -4.54 16.40
CA GLY A 64 -0.97 -5.64 16.14
C GLY A 64 -1.67 -5.58 14.79
N LYS A 65 -1.14 -4.82 13.81
CA LYS A 65 -1.69 -4.66 12.45
C LYS A 65 -2.00 -5.99 11.77
N SER A 66 -1.07 -6.94 11.83
CA SER A 66 -1.21 -8.23 11.13
C SER A 66 -2.35 -9.06 11.70
N SER A 67 -2.48 -9.07 13.04
CA SER A 67 -3.59 -9.72 13.73
C SER A 67 -4.92 -9.00 13.44
N LEU A 68 -4.91 -7.66 13.38
CA LEU A 68 -6.06 -6.86 13.01
C LEU A 68 -6.53 -7.14 11.59
N VAL A 69 -5.62 -7.16 10.61
CA VAL A 69 -5.91 -7.47 9.20
C VAL A 69 -6.51 -8.87 9.09
N ASN A 70 -5.92 -9.87 9.74
CA ASN A 70 -6.46 -11.22 9.77
C ASN A 70 -7.88 -11.28 10.34
N ALA A 71 -8.15 -10.57 11.44
CA ALA A 71 -9.48 -10.49 12.03
C ALA A 71 -10.48 -9.75 11.10
N LEU A 72 -10.04 -8.65 10.48
CA LEU A 72 -10.81 -7.87 9.52
C LEU A 72 -11.18 -8.69 8.28
N VAL A 73 -10.25 -9.46 7.72
CA VAL A 73 -10.50 -10.39 6.60
C VAL A 73 -11.63 -11.35 6.99
N LYS A 74 -11.54 -12.01 8.15
CA LYS A 74 -12.62 -12.89 8.65
C LYS A 74 -13.97 -12.17 8.75
N ALA A 75 -13.99 -10.92 9.23
CA ALA A 75 -15.22 -10.14 9.34
C ALA A 75 -15.81 -9.70 8.00
N LEU A 76 -14.97 -9.36 7.02
CA LEU A 76 -15.40 -9.05 5.65
C LEU A 76 -15.88 -10.30 4.91
N ARG A 77 -15.22 -11.45 5.11
CA ARG A 77 -15.65 -12.74 4.55
C ARG A 77 -17.01 -13.18 5.07
N ARG A 78 -17.34 -12.92 6.35
CA ARG A 78 -18.69 -13.15 6.90
C ARG A 78 -19.79 -12.31 6.24
N ARG A 79 -19.42 -11.31 5.44
CA ARG A 79 -20.31 -10.45 4.66
C ARG A 79 -20.24 -10.78 3.16
N ASP A 80 -19.75 -11.98 2.81
CA ASP A 80 -19.60 -12.49 1.44
C ASP A 80 -18.70 -11.66 0.51
N LEU A 81 -17.84 -10.79 1.06
CA LEU A 81 -16.88 -10.02 0.26
C LEU A 81 -15.63 -10.84 -0.03
N THR A 82 -15.12 -10.80 -1.26
CA THR A 82 -13.79 -11.35 -1.58
C THR A 82 -12.69 -10.38 -1.17
N VAL A 83 -11.63 -10.89 -0.53
CA VAL A 83 -10.58 -10.08 0.10
C VAL A 83 -9.19 -10.47 -0.39
N GLY A 84 -8.52 -9.53 -1.02
CA GLY A 84 -7.09 -9.59 -1.31
C GLY A 84 -6.29 -8.93 -0.18
N VAL A 85 -5.11 -9.46 0.15
CA VAL A 85 -4.18 -8.84 1.11
C VAL A 85 -2.79 -8.76 0.49
N ILE A 86 -2.27 -7.55 0.41
CA ILE A 86 -0.89 -7.22 0.01
C ILE A 86 -0.14 -6.76 1.27
N ALA A 87 0.65 -7.65 1.86
CA ALA A 87 1.47 -7.34 3.02
C ALA A 87 2.86 -6.85 2.57
N ILE A 88 3.23 -5.62 2.92
CA ILE A 88 4.56 -5.08 2.65
C ILE A 88 5.46 -5.43 3.84
N ASP A 89 6.36 -6.39 3.63
CA ASP A 89 7.29 -6.93 4.64
C ASP A 89 8.74 -6.47 4.40
N PRO A 90 9.58 -6.32 5.44
CA PRO A 90 11.00 -6.07 5.26
C PRO A 90 11.62 -7.18 4.40
N SER A 91 12.56 -6.80 3.54
CA SER A 91 13.33 -7.76 2.76
C SER A 91 14.25 -8.60 3.63
N SER A 92 14.26 -9.91 3.35
CA SER A 92 15.25 -10.85 3.88
C SER A 92 16.65 -10.47 3.42
N PRO A 93 17.62 -10.28 4.33
CA PRO A 93 19.00 -10.00 3.95
C PRO A 93 19.68 -11.17 3.20
N PHE A 94 19.11 -12.38 3.27
CA PHE A 94 19.67 -13.58 2.64
C PHE A 94 19.01 -13.95 1.31
N SER A 95 17.69 -13.77 1.19
CA SER A 95 16.94 -14.19 0.00
C SER A 95 16.38 -13.03 -0.83
N GLY A 96 16.41 -11.79 -0.32
CA GLY A 96 15.83 -10.61 -0.97
C GLY A 96 14.29 -10.56 -0.98
N GLY A 97 13.61 -11.67 -0.64
CA GLY A 97 12.15 -11.78 -0.54
C GLY A 97 11.60 -11.43 0.85
N ALA A 98 10.27 -11.42 0.99
CA ALA A 98 9.58 -11.12 2.26
C ALA A 98 9.85 -12.20 3.31
N ILE A 99 10.04 -11.79 4.58
CA ILE A 99 10.50 -12.70 5.65
C ILE A 99 9.36 -13.52 6.27
N LEU A 100 8.16 -12.95 6.50
CA LEU A 100 7.23 -13.51 7.50
C LEU A 100 5.73 -13.48 7.14
N GLY A 101 5.24 -12.49 6.39
CA GLY A 101 3.82 -12.13 6.44
C GLY A 101 2.85 -13.18 5.90
N ASP A 102 3.15 -13.76 4.76
CA ASP A 102 2.27 -14.70 4.06
C ASP A 102 2.05 -16.00 4.82
N ARG A 103 3.09 -16.61 5.39
CA ARG A 103 2.97 -17.96 5.97
C ARG A 103 2.04 -18.03 7.18
N VAL A 104 2.07 -17.00 8.03
CA VAL A 104 1.22 -16.96 9.23
C VAL A 104 -0.24 -16.71 8.84
N ARG A 105 -0.49 -15.79 7.89
CA ARG A 105 -1.86 -15.44 7.47
C ARG A 105 -2.50 -16.51 6.57
N MET A 106 -1.70 -17.20 5.75
CA MET A 106 -2.18 -18.32 4.92
C MET A 106 -2.61 -19.53 5.74
N GLY A 107 -2.13 -19.71 6.98
CA GLY A 107 -2.64 -20.78 7.86
C GLY A 107 -4.12 -20.64 8.17
N ASP A 108 -4.58 -19.42 8.42
CA ASP A 108 -5.96 -19.11 8.78
C ASP A 108 -6.92 -19.09 7.57
N HIS A 109 -6.39 -18.88 6.36
CA HIS A 109 -7.18 -18.61 5.16
C HIS A 109 -6.83 -19.49 3.95
N GLY A 110 -5.94 -20.48 4.10
CA GLY A 110 -5.33 -21.22 2.98
C GLY A 110 -6.30 -22.02 2.11
N GLY A 111 -7.54 -22.23 2.56
CA GLY A 111 -8.61 -22.90 1.81
C GLY A 111 -9.81 -22.02 1.46
N ASP A 112 -9.78 -20.71 1.74
CA ASP A 112 -10.87 -19.80 1.37
C ASP A 112 -10.60 -19.22 -0.03
N ASP A 113 -11.36 -19.65 -1.02
CA ASP A 113 -11.25 -19.14 -2.40
C ASP A 113 -11.59 -17.65 -2.51
N GLY A 114 -12.34 -17.11 -1.55
CA GLY A 114 -12.60 -15.68 -1.44
C GLY A 114 -11.47 -14.88 -0.81
N VAL A 115 -10.33 -15.51 -0.44
CA VAL A 115 -9.17 -14.84 0.15
C VAL A 115 -7.89 -15.13 -0.64
N PHE A 116 -7.12 -14.08 -0.92
CA PHE A 116 -5.77 -14.21 -1.48
C PHE A 116 -4.81 -13.31 -0.71
N ILE A 117 -3.67 -13.86 -0.28
CA ILE A 117 -2.68 -13.15 0.53
C ILE A 117 -1.33 -13.24 -0.18
N ARG A 118 -0.66 -12.10 -0.29
CA ARG A 118 0.67 -11.98 -0.88
C ARG A 118 1.53 -10.99 -0.10
N SER A 119 2.76 -11.39 0.18
CA SER A 119 3.78 -10.59 0.84
C SER A 119 4.74 -10.04 -0.20
N LEU A 120 4.91 -8.73 -0.20
CA LEU A 120 5.88 -8.01 -1.01
C LEU A 120 7.09 -7.64 -0.14
N ALA A 121 8.29 -7.73 -0.70
CA ALA A 121 9.50 -7.35 -0.01
C ALA A 121 9.84 -5.87 -0.30
N THR A 122 10.32 -5.12 0.71
CA THR A 122 10.60 -3.69 0.54
C THR A 122 11.72 -3.33 -0.45
N GLN A 123 12.57 -4.29 -0.84
CA GLN A 123 13.64 -4.22 -1.87
C GLN A 123 14.58 -3.00 -1.77
N GLY A 124 14.66 -2.33 -0.60
CA GLY A 124 15.58 -1.21 -0.35
C GLY A 124 15.28 0.08 -1.13
N ALA A 125 14.14 0.17 -1.83
CA ALA A 125 13.77 1.36 -2.59
C ALA A 125 13.03 2.37 -1.70
N MET A 126 13.71 3.43 -1.25
CA MET A 126 13.04 4.58 -0.63
C MET A 126 12.01 5.16 -1.62
N GLY A 127 10.72 5.15 -1.24
CA GLY A 127 9.61 5.72 -2.01
C GLY A 127 9.18 4.93 -3.26
N GLY A 128 9.62 3.67 -3.42
CA GLY A 128 9.31 2.83 -4.58
C GLY A 128 8.27 1.73 -4.32
N LEU A 129 7.78 1.61 -3.10
CA LEU A 129 6.92 0.49 -2.67
C LEU A 129 5.50 0.57 -3.20
N ALA A 130 5.02 1.79 -3.46
CA ALA A 130 3.68 2.02 -3.95
C ALA A 130 3.44 1.30 -5.28
N ARG A 131 4.41 1.28 -6.22
CA ARG A 131 4.18 0.77 -7.57
C ARG A 131 3.95 -0.76 -7.62
N PRO A 132 4.85 -1.63 -7.10
CA PRO A 132 4.57 -3.06 -7.05
C PRO A 132 3.31 -3.42 -6.24
N ALA A 133 3.04 -2.69 -5.16
CA ALA A 133 1.82 -2.87 -4.38
C ALA A 133 0.56 -2.51 -5.19
N LEU A 134 0.57 -1.38 -5.88
CA LEU A 134 -0.53 -0.90 -6.70
C LEU A 134 -0.76 -1.77 -7.95
N ASP A 135 0.30 -2.25 -8.59
CA ASP A 135 0.19 -3.20 -9.70
C ASP A 135 -0.36 -4.56 -9.19
N SER A 136 0.00 -4.97 -7.98
CA SER A 136 -0.56 -6.17 -7.33
C SER A 136 -2.04 -6.00 -6.95
N VAL A 137 -2.44 -4.79 -6.52
CA VAL A 137 -3.84 -4.44 -6.29
C VAL A 137 -4.63 -4.61 -7.58
N ASP A 138 -4.11 -4.12 -8.71
CA ASP A 138 -4.80 -4.24 -10.01
C ASP A 138 -4.97 -5.70 -10.43
N VAL A 139 -3.97 -6.55 -10.17
CA VAL A 139 -4.08 -8.00 -10.42
C VAL A 139 -5.23 -8.61 -9.62
N LEU A 140 -5.32 -8.31 -8.31
CA LEU A 140 -6.38 -8.86 -7.46
C LEU A 140 -7.75 -8.29 -7.83
N ASP A 141 -7.84 -7.00 -8.11
CA ASP A 141 -9.08 -6.35 -8.57
C ASP A 141 -9.58 -6.99 -9.87
N ALA A 142 -8.70 -7.12 -10.88
CA ALA A 142 -9.02 -7.75 -12.15
C ALA A 142 -9.47 -9.21 -12.01
N CYS A 143 -9.07 -9.90 -10.93
CA CYS A 143 -9.46 -11.28 -10.60
C CYS A 143 -10.67 -11.37 -9.67
N GLY A 144 -11.37 -10.26 -9.39
CA GLY A 144 -12.64 -10.25 -8.67
C GLY A 144 -12.54 -10.10 -7.15
N PHE A 145 -11.38 -9.70 -6.60
CA PHE A 145 -11.25 -9.36 -5.18
C PHE A 145 -11.83 -7.97 -4.91
N ARG A 146 -12.97 -7.90 -4.22
CA ARG A 146 -13.75 -6.66 -4.05
C ARG A 146 -13.13 -5.70 -3.03
N VAL A 147 -12.43 -6.23 -2.03
CA VAL A 147 -11.67 -5.44 -1.07
C VAL A 147 -10.21 -5.88 -1.16
N VAL A 148 -9.29 -4.94 -1.33
CA VAL A 148 -7.84 -5.24 -1.29
C VAL A 148 -7.21 -4.47 -0.15
N VAL A 149 -6.68 -5.19 0.83
CA VAL A 149 -6.01 -4.61 2.00
C VAL A 149 -4.52 -4.52 1.72
N ILE A 150 -3.93 -3.35 1.93
CA ILE A 150 -2.47 -3.13 1.90
C ILE A 150 -2.01 -2.89 3.33
N GLU A 151 -1.11 -3.72 3.85
CA GLU A 151 -0.58 -3.58 5.21
C GLU A 151 0.92 -3.25 5.18
N THR A 152 1.37 -2.29 5.99
CA THR A 152 2.81 -2.00 6.20
C THR A 152 3.36 -2.73 7.42
N VAL A 153 4.69 -2.86 7.53
CA VAL A 153 5.33 -3.29 8.78
C VAL A 153 5.37 -2.15 9.82
N GLY A 154 5.23 -0.90 9.38
CA GLY A 154 5.21 0.29 10.23
C GLY A 154 6.61 0.79 10.61
N VAL A 155 7.59 0.66 9.72
CA VAL A 155 8.94 1.17 9.93
C VAL A 155 9.28 2.08 8.74
N GLY A 156 9.52 3.37 9.00
CA GLY A 156 10.06 4.29 7.99
C GLY A 156 9.04 5.31 7.48
N GLN A 157 8.94 5.42 6.15
CA GLN A 157 8.03 6.33 5.43
C GLN A 157 6.90 5.56 4.71
N ASP A 158 6.86 4.23 4.87
CA ASP A 158 5.92 3.34 4.19
C ASP A 158 4.46 3.65 4.56
N GLU A 159 4.25 4.27 5.73
CA GLU A 159 2.94 4.69 6.22
C GLU A 159 2.29 5.75 5.33
N VAL A 160 3.09 6.69 4.79
CA VAL A 160 2.60 7.73 3.89
C VAL A 160 2.30 7.13 2.51
N ASP A 161 3.15 6.22 2.03
CA ASP A 161 2.96 5.54 0.75
C ASP A 161 1.66 4.73 0.74
N VAL A 162 1.37 3.99 1.81
CA VAL A 162 0.10 3.25 1.93
C VAL A 162 -1.11 4.18 2.00
N ALA A 163 -1.00 5.31 2.71
CA ALA A 163 -2.08 6.28 2.75
C ALA A 163 -2.34 6.96 1.39
N ALA A 164 -1.30 7.10 0.58
CA ALA A 164 -1.41 7.67 -0.74
C ALA A 164 -1.96 6.66 -1.76
N ALA A 165 -1.74 5.36 -1.55
CA ALA A 165 -2.20 4.24 -2.39
C ALA A 165 -3.61 3.72 -2.09
N ALA A 166 -4.21 4.10 -0.96
CA ALA A 166 -5.50 3.57 -0.51
C ALA A 166 -6.70 4.53 -0.71
N HIS A 167 -7.89 3.93 -0.82
CA HIS A 167 -9.16 4.67 -0.74
C HIS A 167 -9.51 4.98 0.73
N THR A 168 -9.41 3.98 1.61
CA THR A 168 -9.64 4.09 3.06
C THR A 168 -8.35 3.79 3.81
N VAL A 169 -7.97 4.66 4.75
CA VAL A 169 -6.79 4.46 5.60
C VAL A 169 -7.19 4.15 7.04
N ILE A 170 -6.78 2.98 7.53
CA ILE A 170 -6.89 2.57 8.91
C ILE A 170 -5.55 2.82 9.60
N VAL A 171 -5.59 3.60 10.69
CA VAL A 171 -4.42 3.82 11.55
C VAL A 171 -4.60 3.05 12.86
N ALA A 172 -3.84 1.97 13.01
CA ALA A 172 -3.82 1.12 14.19
C ALA A 172 -2.88 1.68 15.26
N SER A 173 -3.42 1.88 16.47
CA SER A 173 -2.74 2.38 17.65
C SER A 173 -2.79 1.32 18.76
N PRO A 174 -1.67 0.92 19.37
CA PRO A 174 -1.72 0.05 20.54
C PRO A 174 -2.19 0.82 21.79
N PRO A 175 -2.67 0.13 22.83
CA PRO A 175 -2.96 0.74 24.12
C PRO A 175 -1.69 1.27 24.80
N GLY A 176 -1.86 2.22 25.72
CA GLY A 176 -0.75 2.68 26.57
C GLY A 176 0.30 3.54 25.86
N LEU A 177 -0.10 4.26 24.81
CA LEU A 177 0.81 5.14 24.06
C LEU A 177 1.34 6.31 24.89
N GLY A 178 0.59 6.80 25.88
CA GLY A 178 0.96 7.97 26.68
C GLY A 178 1.30 9.17 25.78
N ASP A 179 2.44 9.82 26.04
CA ASP A 179 2.99 10.90 25.19
C ASP A 179 3.28 10.46 23.75
N GLY A 180 3.36 9.15 23.49
CA GLY A 180 3.51 8.56 22.16
C GLY A 180 2.35 8.88 21.20
N VAL A 181 1.15 9.19 21.72
CA VAL A 181 0.08 9.75 20.88
C VAL A 181 0.54 11.09 20.29
N GLN A 182 1.18 11.97 21.06
CA GLN A 182 1.70 13.24 20.57
C GLN A 182 2.86 13.06 19.58
N ALA A 183 3.71 12.05 19.77
CA ALA A 183 4.76 11.72 18.81
C ALA A 183 4.20 11.25 17.45
N MET A 184 3.07 10.53 17.45
CA MET A 184 2.38 10.11 16.21
C MET A 184 1.56 11.23 15.55
N LYS A 185 1.20 12.29 16.29
CA LYS A 185 0.40 13.43 15.79
C LYS A 185 1.04 14.13 14.60
N ALA A 186 2.37 14.16 14.48
CA ALA A 186 3.08 14.91 13.44
C ALA A 186 3.06 14.28 12.02
N GLY A 187 2.06 13.49 11.66
CA GLY A 187 1.86 13.08 10.26
C GLY A 187 1.03 11.81 10.02
N ILE A 188 0.99 10.86 10.97
CA ILE A 188 0.30 9.56 10.76
C ILE A 188 -1.16 9.61 11.23
N LEU A 189 -1.48 10.36 12.29
CA LEU A 189 -2.88 10.43 12.75
C LEU A 189 -3.76 11.28 11.82
N GLU A 190 -3.19 12.21 11.06
CA GLU A 190 -3.92 13.07 10.11
C GLU A 190 -4.40 12.32 8.86
N ILE A 191 -3.71 11.24 8.48
CA ILE A 191 -4.03 10.48 7.26
C ILE A 191 -5.17 9.47 7.47
N ALA A 192 -5.64 9.28 8.70
CA ALA A 192 -6.66 8.30 9.05
C ALA A 192 -8.03 8.69 8.49
N ASP A 193 -8.66 7.73 7.81
CA ASP A 193 -10.10 7.74 7.55
C ASP A 193 -10.84 6.94 8.66
N ILE A 194 -10.13 6.03 9.34
CA ILE A 194 -10.57 5.28 10.52
C ILE A 194 -9.39 5.14 11.50
N HIS A 195 -9.59 5.45 12.78
CA HIS A 195 -8.66 5.10 13.85
C HIS A 195 -9.07 3.79 14.51
N VAL A 196 -8.07 2.95 14.79
CA VAL A 196 -8.29 1.69 15.51
C VAL A 196 -7.38 1.63 16.72
N VAL A 197 -7.96 1.47 17.92
CA VAL A 197 -7.22 1.06 19.10
C VAL A 197 -7.19 -0.46 19.12
N THR A 198 -6.03 -1.06 18.90
CA THR A 198 -5.86 -2.52 18.89
C THR A 198 -5.69 -3.05 20.32
N LYS A 199 -5.72 -4.38 20.49
CA LYS A 199 -5.52 -5.06 21.79
C LYS A 199 -6.44 -4.50 22.88
N ALA A 200 -7.69 -4.25 22.53
CA ALA A 200 -8.70 -3.67 23.42
C ALA A 200 -9.03 -4.54 24.65
N ASP A 201 -8.55 -5.79 24.66
CA ASP A 201 -8.53 -6.67 25.83
C ASP A 201 -7.59 -6.19 26.96
N ARG A 202 -6.78 -5.15 26.74
CA ARG A 202 -5.92 -4.55 27.75
C ARG A 202 -6.59 -3.36 28.44
N ALA A 203 -6.33 -3.22 29.75
CA ALA A 203 -6.93 -2.19 30.60
C ALA A 203 -6.65 -0.74 30.18
N ASP A 204 -5.55 -0.49 29.45
CA ASP A 204 -5.12 0.82 28.97
C ASP A 204 -5.75 1.22 27.62
N ALA A 205 -6.61 0.39 27.02
CA ALA A 205 -7.17 0.64 25.70
C ALA A 205 -8.22 1.77 25.70
N ASP A 206 -9.09 1.80 26.71
CA ASP A 206 -10.16 2.81 26.81
C ASP A 206 -9.59 4.23 26.93
N GLN A 207 -8.50 4.39 27.67
CA GLN A 207 -7.81 5.68 27.78
C GLN A 207 -7.25 6.13 26.44
N THR A 208 -6.56 5.25 25.70
CA THR A 208 -6.05 5.58 24.36
C THR A 208 -7.18 5.96 23.40
N ALA A 209 -8.33 5.28 23.48
CA ALA A 209 -9.48 5.60 22.63
C ALA A 209 -10.06 6.99 22.96
N ALA A 210 -10.17 7.33 24.25
CA ALA A 210 -10.59 8.65 24.70
C ALA A 210 -9.61 9.75 24.28
N ASP A 211 -8.30 9.51 24.38
CA ASP A 211 -7.27 10.47 23.98
C ASP A 211 -7.32 10.77 22.47
N LEU A 212 -7.54 9.74 21.64
CA LEU A 212 -7.70 9.90 20.20
C LEU A 212 -8.98 10.67 19.85
N ALA A 213 -10.11 10.31 20.47
CA ALA A 213 -11.37 11.02 20.26
C ALA A 213 -11.28 12.50 20.68
N GLY A 214 -10.66 12.78 21.82
CA GLY A 214 -10.42 14.15 22.27
C GLY A 214 -9.50 14.94 21.33
N ALA A 215 -8.47 14.31 20.76
CA ALA A 215 -7.62 14.94 19.76
C ALA A 215 -8.38 15.26 18.46
N GLN A 216 -9.33 14.41 18.05
CA GLN A 216 -10.19 14.66 16.89
C GLN A 216 -11.14 15.83 17.11
N ASP A 217 -11.78 15.91 18.27
CA ASP A 217 -12.71 17.01 18.58
C ASP A 217 -12.01 18.38 18.61
N LEU A 218 -10.69 18.38 18.87
CA LEU A 218 -9.82 19.56 18.76
C LEU A 218 -9.28 19.82 17.34
N GLY A 219 -9.65 19.00 16.36
CA GLY A 219 -9.19 19.10 14.97
C GLY A 219 -7.72 18.69 14.76
N LEU A 220 -7.11 17.98 15.70
CA LEU A 220 -5.69 17.63 15.71
C LEU A 220 -5.38 16.29 15.04
N THR A 221 -6.39 15.54 14.61
CA THR A 221 -6.26 14.21 14.02
C THR A 221 -7.36 13.97 12.99
N GLY A 222 -7.12 13.07 12.02
CA GLY A 222 -7.99 12.84 10.87
C GLY A 222 -7.94 13.96 9.83
N ARG A 223 -8.48 13.70 8.64
CA ARG A 223 -8.43 14.65 7.51
C ARG A 223 -9.23 15.94 7.71
N GLN A 224 -10.11 16.01 8.72
CA GLN A 224 -10.86 17.22 9.03
C GLN A 224 -9.96 18.40 9.48
N GLY A 225 -8.79 18.12 10.07
CA GLY A 225 -7.83 19.15 10.50
C GLY A 225 -7.15 19.91 9.36
N ARG A 226 -7.26 19.46 8.10
CA ARG A 226 -6.60 20.08 6.93
C ARG A 226 -7.41 21.18 6.23
N GLY A 227 -8.61 21.50 6.72
CA GLY A 227 -9.50 22.46 6.05
C GLY A 227 -10.33 21.85 4.91
N ASP A 228 -10.23 20.53 4.72
CA ASP A 228 -11.00 19.69 3.81
C ASP A 228 -12.46 19.49 4.30
N GLY A 229 -12.91 20.29 5.28
CA GLY A 229 -14.12 20.14 6.10
C GLY A 229 -15.47 20.19 5.37
N ALA A 230 -15.49 19.99 4.06
CA ALA A 230 -16.69 19.92 3.24
C ALA A 230 -17.22 18.49 3.03
N THR A 231 -16.50 17.45 3.47
CA THR A 231 -16.86 16.09 3.06
C THR A 231 -17.84 15.39 4.00
N GLY A 232 -17.92 15.77 5.28
CA GLY A 232 -18.93 15.25 6.22
C GLY A 232 -18.63 13.87 6.81
N TRP A 233 -17.51 13.23 6.46
CA TRP A 233 -17.07 12.01 7.14
C TRP A 233 -16.45 12.33 8.51
N ARG A 234 -17.08 11.86 9.59
CA ARG A 234 -16.50 11.90 10.94
C ARG A 234 -15.65 10.65 11.14
N VAL A 235 -14.33 10.81 11.19
CA VAL A 235 -13.36 9.71 11.36
C VAL A 235 -13.68 8.94 12.66
N PRO A 236 -14.09 7.67 12.61
CA PRO A 236 -14.40 6.93 13.83
C PRO A 236 -13.14 6.45 14.55
N VAL A 237 -13.21 6.35 15.89
CA VAL A 237 -12.21 5.68 16.74
C VAL A 237 -12.83 4.38 17.24
N ILE A 238 -12.29 3.23 16.81
CA ILE A 238 -12.85 1.91 17.09
C ILE A 238 -11.85 1.10 17.91
N ALA A 239 -12.24 0.66 19.10
CA ALA A 239 -11.45 -0.28 19.88
C ALA A 239 -11.67 -1.71 19.36
N THR A 240 -10.60 -2.47 19.17
CA THR A 240 -10.65 -3.84 18.65
C THR A 240 -9.71 -4.78 19.40
N SER A 241 -10.12 -6.03 19.58
CA SER A 241 -9.22 -7.12 19.96
C SER A 241 -9.24 -8.21 18.90
N ALA A 242 -8.09 -8.48 18.29
CA ALA A 242 -7.96 -9.62 17.38
C ALA A 242 -8.03 -10.97 18.11
N ASN A 243 -7.83 -10.98 19.43
CA ASN A 243 -7.86 -12.21 20.24
C ASN A 243 -9.30 -12.61 20.60
N THR A 244 -10.10 -11.67 21.09
CA THR A 244 -11.50 -11.93 21.44
C THR A 244 -12.47 -11.75 20.27
N GLY A 245 -12.08 -10.95 19.27
CA GLY A 245 -12.91 -10.57 18.13
C GLY A 245 -13.73 -9.29 18.36
N ASP A 246 -13.65 -8.69 19.54
CA ASP A 246 -14.42 -7.50 19.91
C ASP A 246 -14.11 -6.31 18.99
N GLY A 247 -15.14 -5.56 18.59
CA GLY A 247 -15.06 -4.37 17.73
C GLY A 247 -14.67 -4.64 16.27
N VAL A 248 -14.26 -5.86 15.90
CA VAL A 248 -13.82 -6.18 14.53
C VAL A 248 -14.99 -6.12 13.54
N ALA A 249 -16.20 -6.48 13.96
CA ALA A 249 -17.40 -6.37 13.12
C ALA A 249 -17.76 -4.91 12.82
N ASP A 250 -17.57 -4.02 13.79
CA ASP A 250 -17.80 -2.58 13.66
C ASP A 250 -16.73 -1.94 12.77
N LEU A 251 -15.46 -2.37 12.91
CA LEU A 251 -14.41 -1.96 11.98
C LEU A 251 -14.73 -2.35 10.54
N ALA A 252 -15.19 -3.58 10.30
CA ALA A 252 -15.61 -4.02 8.97
C ALA A 252 -16.79 -3.19 8.43
N GLN A 253 -17.73 -2.79 9.29
CA GLN A 253 -18.82 -1.87 8.91
C GLN A 253 -18.27 -0.50 8.52
N ALA A 254 -17.40 0.09 9.33
CA ALA A 254 -16.82 1.40 9.08
C ALA A 254 -16.04 1.48 7.76
N VAL A 255 -15.33 0.39 7.38
CA VAL A 255 -14.68 0.28 6.07
C VAL A 255 -15.69 0.35 4.92
N ILE A 256 -16.80 -0.38 5.04
CA ILE A 256 -17.87 -0.38 4.03
C ILE A 256 -18.53 0.99 3.95
N ASP A 257 -18.85 1.59 5.10
CA ASP A 257 -19.50 2.90 5.19
C ASP A 257 -18.62 4.00 4.59
N HIS A 258 -17.31 3.98 4.85
CA HIS A 258 -16.38 4.93 4.24
C HIS A 258 -16.29 4.74 2.72
N GLY A 259 -16.27 3.49 2.23
CA GLY A 259 -16.34 3.22 0.79
C GLY A 259 -17.60 3.80 0.13
N GLN A 260 -18.76 3.67 0.77
CA GLN A 260 -20.00 4.28 0.31
C GLN A 260 -19.94 5.82 0.37
N HIS A 261 -19.38 6.35 1.45
CA HIS A 261 -19.19 7.78 1.63
C HIS A 261 -18.40 8.39 0.47
N LEU A 262 -17.24 7.80 0.12
CA LEU A 262 -16.39 8.26 -0.98
C LEU A 262 -17.11 8.26 -2.33
N ALA A 263 -17.99 7.27 -2.56
CA ALA A 263 -18.77 7.17 -3.78
C ALA A 263 -19.84 8.27 -3.87
N VAL A 264 -20.48 8.63 -2.75
CA VAL A 264 -21.53 9.66 -2.70
C VAL A 264 -20.95 11.07 -2.67
N SER A 265 -19.86 11.30 -1.93
CA SER A 265 -19.24 12.63 -1.79
C SER A 265 -18.44 13.05 -3.02
N GLY A 266 -18.09 12.09 -3.90
CA GLY A 266 -17.25 12.33 -5.08
C GLY A 266 -15.75 12.40 -4.76
N GLU A 267 -15.36 12.25 -3.49
CA GLU A 267 -13.95 12.16 -3.07
C GLU A 267 -13.20 11.00 -3.75
N ASP A 268 -13.90 9.91 -4.07
CA ASP A 268 -13.31 8.76 -4.76
C ASP A 268 -12.59 9.17 -6.05
N LYS A 269 -13.21 10.05 -6.85
CA LYS A 269 -12.63 10.56 -8.10
C LYS A 269 -11.34 11.35 -7.85
N ALA A 270 -11.32 12.17 -6.80
CA ALA A 270 -10.14 12.95 -6.43
C ALA A 270 -9.00 12.04 -5.95
N ARG A 271 -9.31 11.04 -5.12
CA ARG A 271 -8.34 10.04 -4.64
C ARG A 271 -7.76 9.22 -5.79
N ARG A 272 -8.60 8.72 -6.70
CA ARG A 272 -8.16 8.00 -7.90
C ARG A 272 -7.26 8.84 -8.79
N ARG A 273 -7.57 10.12 -9.00
CA ARG A 273 -6.71 11.04 -9.77
C ARG A 273 -5.34 11.21 -9.12
N ARG A 274 -5.29 11.32 -7.79
CA ARG A 274 -4.04 11.40 -7.03
C ARG A 274 -3.22 10.11 -7.15
N ILE A 275 -3.87 8.94 -7.04
CA ILE A 275 -3.23 7.64 -7.23
C ILE A 275 -2.68 7.52 -8.66
N ALA A 276 -3.46 7.90 -9.68
CA ALA A 276 -3.03 7.87 -11.07
C ALA A 276 -1.82 8.79 -11.33
N PHE A 277 -1.81 9.99 -10.74
CA PHE A 277 -0.66 10.89 -10.81
C PHE A 277 0.59 10.29 -10.18
N MET A 278 0.47 9.73 -8.98
CA MET A 278 1.58 9.05 -8.30
C MET A 278 2.12 7.87 -9.14
N ARG A 279 1.24 7.06 -9.74
CA ARG A 279 1.63 5.96 -10.63
C ARG A 279 2.40 6.46 -11.84
N LEU A 280 1.93 7.54 -12.48
CA LEU A 280 2.62 8.16 -13.61
C LEU A 280 4.00 8.67 -13.22
N GLU A 281 4.10 9.41 -12.11
CA GLU A 281 5.36 9.95 -11.60
C GLU A 281 6.35 8.82 -11.27
N SER A 282 5.90 7.80 -10.54
CA SER A 282 6.72 6.62 -10.21
C SER A 282 7.21 5.90 -11.47
N ALA A 283 6.34 5.66 -12.45
CA ALA A 283 6.70 5.01 -13.70
C ALA A 283 7.70 5.85 -14.53
N ALA A 284 7.54 7.18 -14.56
CA ALA A 284 8.45 8.09 -15.23
C ALA A 284 9.83 8.09 -14.57
N LEU A 285 9.88 8.21 -13.23
CA LEU A 285 11.14 8.17 -12.47
C LEU A 285 11.86 6.83 -12.63
N ASP A 286 11.13 5.71 -12.63
CA ASP A 286 11.69 4.39 -12.91
C ASP A 286 12.26 4.30 -14.32
N HIS A 287 11.57 4.84 -15.33
CA HIS A 287 12.07 4.90 -16.70
C HIS A 287 13.37 5.73 -16.78
N MET A 288 13.40 6.91 -16.16
CA MET A 288 14.59 7.76 -16.11
C MET A 288 15.76 7.06 -15.39
N ARG A 289 15.50 6.36 -14.28
CA ARG A 289 16.52 5.57 -13.57
C ARG A 289 17.10 4.46 -14.45
N ARG A 290 16.28 3.80 -15.28
CA ARG A 290 16.75 2.79 -16.23
C ARG A 290 17.63 3.40 -17.32
N GLU A 291 17.21 4.49 -17.93
CA GLU A 291 18.02 5.21 -18.92
C GLU A 291 19.34 5.69 -18.32
N PHE A 292 19.32 6.22 -17.10
CA PHE A 292 20.52 6.60 -16.38
C PHE A 292 21.47 5.40 -16.19
N LYS A 293 20.98 4.24 -15.74
CA LYS A 293 21.80 3.02 -15.59
C LYS A 293 22.37 2.52 -16.91
N ARG A 294 21.63 2.69 -18.02
CA ARG A 294 22.08 2.33 -19.37
C ARG A 294 23.23 3.23 -19.84
N LEU A 295 23.17 4.51 -19.53
CA LEU A 295 24.18 5.51 -19.91
C LEU A 295 25.38 5.54 -18.95
N ALA A 296 25.23 5.08 -17.70
CA ALA A 296 26.27 5.15 -16.67
C ALA A 296 27.64 4.57 -17.06
N PRO A 297 27.75 3.46 -17.81
CA PRO A 297 29.05 2.94 -18.27
C PRO A 297 29.81 3.92 -19.18
N ASP A 298 29.11 4.70 -20.00
CA ASP A 298 29.69 5.67 -20.94
C ASP A 298 30.08 7.00 -20.25
N MET A 299 30.10 7.00 -18.92
CA MET A 299 30.20 8.19 -18.09
C MET A 299 31.21 8.09 -16.96
N ALA A 300 32.10 7.09 -17.02
CA ALA A 300 33.18 6.93 -16.05
C ALA A 300 33.94 8.25 -15.81
N ASP A 301 34.31 8.95 -16.89
CA ASP A 301 35.02 10.23 -16.81
C ASP A 301 34.25 11.31 -16.03
N LEU A 302 32.92 11.40 -16.22
CA LEU A 302 32.11 12.38 -15.48
C LEU A 302 31.95 12.00 -14.01
N ILE A 303 31.90 10.70 -13.70
CA ILE A 303 31.87 10.21 -12.32
C ILE A 303 33.20 10.52 -11.63
N ASP A 304 34.32 10.32 -12.32
CA ASP A 304 35.66 10.65 -11.81
C ASP A 304 35.81 12.17 -11.61
N ASP A 305 35.35 12.99 -12.56
CA ASP A 305 35.31 14.44 -12.40
C ASP A 305 34.46 14.89 -11.20
N LEU A 306 33.34 14.21 -10.90
CA LEU A 306 32.54 14.49 -9.70
C LEU A 306 33.26 14.06 -8.42
N ALA A 307 33.91 12.89 -8.43
CA ALA A 307 34.67 12.37 -7.30
C ALA A 307 35.85 13.28 -6.94
N GLU A 308 36.53 13.81 -7.96
CA GLU A 308 37.64 14.76 -7.84
C GLU A 308 37.19 16.23 -7.76
N ARG A 309 35.87 16.47 -7.70
CA ARG A 309 35.23 17.79 -7.58
C ARG A 309 35.58 18.78 -8.71
N ARG A 310 35.93 18.27 -9.89
CA ARG A 310 36.12 19.05 -11.12
C ARG A 310 34.80 19.36 -11.83
N ALA A 311 33.74 18.62 -11.53
CA ALA A 311 32.38 18.85 -12.02
C ALA A 311 31.38 19.12 -10.87
N ASP A 312 30.27 19.76 -11.20
CA ASP A 312 29.13 20.00 -10.29
C ASP A 312 28.03 18.94 -10.50
N PRO A 313 27.52 18.29 -9.44
CA PRO A 313 26.47 17.27 -9.55
C PRO A 313 25.20 17.74 -10.27
N ARG A 314 24.79 19.01 -10.10
CA ARG A 314 23.56 19.53 -10.74
C ARG A 314 23.77 19.75 -12.24
N ALA A 315 24.93 20.29 -12.62
CA ALA A 315 25.33 20.46 -14.02
C ALA A 315 25.49 19.09 -14.72
N ALA A 316 26.14 18.13 -14.07
CA ALA A 316 26.28 16.76 -14.56
C ALA A 316 24.92 16.09 -14.79
N ALA A 317 23.98 16.22 -13.83
CA ALA A 317 22.62 15.71 -13.96
C ALA A 317 21.83 16.35 -15.12
N ARG A 318 22.04 17.65 -15.40
CA ARG A 318 21.41 18.32 -16.55
C ARG A 318 21.91 17.79 -17.89
N LEU A 319 23.23 17.68 -18.04
CA LEU A 319 23.87 17.11 -19.24
C LEU A 319 23.39 15.68 -19.51
N LEU A 320 23.22 14.90 -18.45
CA LEU A 320 22.64 13.56 -18.45
C LEU A 320 21.22 13.53 -19.01
N LEU A 321 20.35 14.36 -18.46
CA LEU A 321 18.95 14.44 -18.89
C LEU A 321 18.85 14.89 -20.35
N GLU A 322 19.66 15.86 -20.77
CA GLU A 322 19.71 16.31 -22.16
C GLU A 322 20.17 15.20 -23.12
N LYS A 323 21.12 14.34 -22.71
CA LYS A 323 21.51 13.17 -23.50
C LYS A 323 20.44 12.09 -23.53
N ALA A 324 19.78 11.83 -22.40
CA ALA A 324 18.72 10.82 -22.29
C ALA A 324 17.43 11.19 -23.04
N LEU A 325 17.13 12.50 -23.16
CA LEU A 325 15.92 13.01 -23.82
C LEU A 325 16.08 13.31 -25.31
N LYS A 326 17.31 13.26 -25.86
CA LYS A 326 17.52 13.44 -27.30
C LYS A 326 17.05 12.19 -28.05
N PRO A 327 16.19 12.32 -29.08
CA PRO A 327 15.83 11.20 -29.93
C PRO A 327 17.09 10.74 -30.67
N SER A 328 17.32 9.42 -30.69
CA SER A 328 18.25 8.76 -31.62
C SER A 328 17.79 8.93 -33.07
#